data_AF-A0A151NQK2-F1
#
_entry.id   AF-A0A151NQK2-F1
#
_cell.length_a   1.000
_cell.length_b   1.000
_cell.length_c   1.000
_cell.angle_alpha   90.00
_cell.angle_beta   90.00
_cell.angle_gamma   90.00
#
_symmetry.space_group_name_H-M   'P 1'
#
loop_
_entity.id
_entity.type
_entity.pdbx_description
1 polymer ?
#
loop_
_entity_poly.entity_id
_entity_poly.type
_entity_poly.pdbx_seq_one_letter_code
_entity_poly.pdbx_strand_id
1 'polypeptide(L)'
;MAEEAVCSICLELLTEPVTIGCGHNFCRACITRYCEDAVRGSGNAIPCPSCRAEFQIGSFRLNTQLRNLVEKIKEQSLKPGKEKMATQCLEHEEKLKLFCEEDGEAICLICMQSQAHRGHTVLPIQEAANDYQVGDTTDLREPIAQTHTYLSGEIP
;
A
#
# COMPACT_ATOMS: atom_id res chain seq x y z
N MET A 1 5.70 8.19 -5.89
CA MET A 1 4.49 9.08 -5.90
C MET A 1 4.12 9.62 -4.51
N ALA A 2 4.43 8.94 -3.40
CA ALA A 2 4.09 9.44 -2.05
C ALA A 2 5.19 10.28 -1.36
N GLU A 3 6.42 10.32 -1.90
CA GLU A 3 7.58 10.94 -1.25
C GLU A 3 7.44 12.47 -1.11
N GLU A 4 6.70 13.11 -2.02
CA GLU A 4 6.43 14.56 -1.99
C GLU A 4 5.38 14.95 -0.93
N ALA A 5 4.70 13.97 -0.33
CA ALA A 5 3.65 14.15 0.67
C ALA A 5 4.13 13.88 2.10
N VAL A 6 5.43 13.65 2.30
CA VAL A 6 6.04 13.36 3.61
C VAL A 6 6.71 14.60 4.18
N CYS A 7 6.48 14.86 5.47
CA CYS A 7 7.12 15.95 6.18
C CYS A 7 8.56 15.59 6.54
N SER A 8 9.55 16.38 6.11
CA SER A 8 10.96 16.14 6.45
C SER A 8 11.31 16.35 7.94
N ILE A 9 10.38 16.86 8.77
CA ILE A 9 10.59 17.08 10.21
C ILE A 9 10.13 15.87 11.03
N CYS A 10 8.90 15.39 10.80
CA CYS A 10 8.34 14.26 11.55
C CYS A 10 8.39 12.93 10.79
N LEU A 11 8.77 12.95 9.51
CA LEU A 11 8.85 11.78 8.62
C LEU A 11 7.51 11.06 8.37
N GLU A 12 6.41 11.73 8.68
CA GLU A 12 5.04 11.26 8.47
C GLU A 12 4.37 11.99 7.30
N LEU A 13 3.24 11.46 6.83
CA LEU A 13 2.38 12.15 5.87
C LEU A 13 1.96 13.53 6.40
N LEU A 14 2.01 14.53 5.52
CA LEU A 14 1.76 15.92 5.85
C LEU A 14 0.36 16.12 6.44
N THR A 15 0.31 16.57 7.70
CA THR A 15 -0.92 16.95 8.38
C THR A 15 -1.03 18.47 8.41
N GLU A 16 -2.13 18.99 7.85
CA GLU A 16 -2.29 20.42 7.58
C GLU A 16 -1.05 21.05 6.90
N PRO A 17 -0.71 20.60 5.67
CA PRO A 17 0.49 21.06 4.99
C PRO A 17 0.52 22.58 4.83
N VAL A 18 1.68 23.16 5.10
CA VAL A 18 2.01 24.55 4.79
C VAL A 18 3.22 24.60 3.88
N THR A 19 3.18 25.52 2.92
CA THR A 19 4.28 25.83 2.01
C THR A 19 4.98 27.10 2.50
N ILE A 20 6.31 27.05 2.57
CA ILE A 20 7.15 28.21 2.93
C ILE A 20 7.74 28.87 1.68
N GLY A 21 8.40 30.03 1.80
CA GLY A 21 8.88 30.83 0.66
C GLY A 21 9.76 30.10 -0.36
N CYS A 22 10.49 29.06 0.05
CA CYS A 22 11.31 28.23 -0.84
C CYS A 22 10.56 27.08 -1.54
N GLY A 23 9.23 26.96 -1.35
CA GLY A 23 8.41 25.91 -1.96
C GLY A 23 8.37 24.56 -1.22
N HIS A 24 9.11 24.39 -0.14
CA HIS A 24 9.07 23.16 0.68
C HIS A 24 7.83 23.14 1.58
N ASN A 25 7.36 21.91 1.85
CA ASN A 25 6.09 21.67 2.54
C ASN A 25 6.32 20.94 3.88
N PHE A 26 5.64 21.38 4.93
CA PHE A 26 5.75 20.79 6.27
C PHE A 26 4.39 20.72 6.94
N CYS A 27 4.24 19.89 7.97
CA CYS A 27 3.06 19.96 8.84
C CYS A 27 3.04 21.31 9.55
N ARG A 28 1.86 21.93 9.65
CA ARG A 28 1.69 23.21 10.37
C ARG A 28 2.33 23.17 11.76
N ALA A 29 2.02 22.15 12.55
CA ALA A 29 2.56 21.99 13.90
C ALA A 29 4.10 21.84 13.91
N CYS A 30 4.66 21.10 12.95
CA CYS A 30 6.10 20.85 12.87
C CYS A 30 6.88 22.13 12.58
N ILE A 31 6.44 22.92 11.59
CA ILE A 31 7.14 24.16 11.26
C ILE A 31 6.95 25.22 12.33
N THR A 32 5.79 25.27 12.99
CA THR A 32 5.56 26.18 14.13
C THR A 32 6.53 25.90 15.26
N ARG A 33 6.67 24.64 15.70
CA ARG A 33 7.63 24.25 16.74
C ARG A 33 9.07 24.59 16.34
N TYR A 34 9.45 24.29 15.10
CA TYR A 34 10.77 24.65 14.57
C TYR A 34 11.06 26.15 14.66
N CYS A 35 10.06 27.00 14.37
CA CYS A 35 10.21 28.44 14.50
C CYS A 35 10.31 28.88 15.96
N GLU A 36 9.49 28.35 16.85
CA GLU A 36 9.52 28.66 18.28
C GLU A 36 10.88 28.34 18.92
N ASP A 37 11.53 27.26 18.49
CA ASP A 37 12.87 26.90 18.95
C ASP A 37 13.95 27.84 18.41
N ALA A 38 13.79 28.35 17.19
CA ALA A 38 14.75 29.24 16.54
C ALA A 38 14.67 30.71 17.03
N VAL A 39 13.50 31.17 17.52
CA VAL A 39 13.28 32.55 18.01
C VAL A 39 14.14 32.91 19.23
N ARG A 40 14.74 31.92 19.91
CA ARG A 40 15.67 32.16 21.03
C ARG A 40 16.97 32.86 20.61
N GLY A 41 17.26 32.98 19.30
CA GLY A 41 18.45 33.64 18.76
C GLY A 41 18.13 34.73 17.73
N SER A 42 17.74 35.92 18.20
CA SER A 42 17.74 37.22 17.49
C SER A 42 17.56 37.19 15.95
N GLY A 43 16.31 37.17 15.48
CA GLY A 43 15.95 37.42 14.08
C GLY A 43 14.60 36.80 13.69
N ASN A 44 13.90 37.40 12.72
CA ASN A 44 12.65 36.86 12.19
C ASN A 44 12.86 35.94 10.97
N ALA A 45 14.11 35.77 10.50
CA ALA A 45 14.46 34.92 9.36
C ALA A 45 15.25 33.70 9.85
N ILE A 46 14.81 32.51 9.42
CA ILE A 46 15.42 31.23 9.83
C ILE A 46 15.61 30.32 8.60
N PRO A 47 16.55 29.36 8.63
CA PRO A 47 16.81 28.49 7.48
C PRO A 47 15.73 27.41 7.34
N CYS A 48 15.35 27.09 6.11
CA CYS A 48 14.49 25.96 5.78
C CYS A 48 15.10 24.62 6.23
N PRO A 49 14.36 23.73 6.93
CA PRO A 49 14.85 22.42 7.35
C PRO A 49 15.36 21.53 6.20
N SER A 50 14.81 21.68 5.00
CA SER A 50 15.14 20.83 3.85
C SER A 50 16.25 21.38 2.97
N CYS A 51 16.26 22.69 2.68
CA CYS A 51 17.19 23.29 1.72
C CYS A 51 18.01 24.47 2.26
N ARG A 52 17.79 24.85 3.53
CA ARG A 52 18.47 25.96 4.23
C ARG A 52 18.23 27.36 3.66
N ALA A 53 17.40 27.51 2.62
CA ALA A 53 16.95 28.82 2.15
C ALA A 53 16.28 29.60 3.30
N GLU A 54 16.60 30.89 3.42
CA GLU A 54 16.04 31.75 4.45
C GLU A 54 14.55 32.03 4.19
N PHE A 55 13.75 31.96 5.25
CA PHE A 55 12.35 32.36 5.19
C PHE A 55 11.96 33.10 6.48
N GLN A 56 10.94 33.95 6.38
CA GLN A 56 10.45 34.71 7.52
C GLN A 56 9.45 33.89 8.35
N ILE A 57 9.59 33.93 9.67
CA ILE A 57 8.64 33.32 10.59
C ILE A 57 7.25 33.92 10.36
N GLY A 58 6.24 33.07 10.23
CA GLY A 58 4.86 33.47 9.92
C GLY A 58 4.55 33.61 8.43
N SER A 59 5.54 33.54 7.53
CA SER A 59 5.33 33.58 6.07
C SER A 59 4.86 32.23 5.48
N PHE A 60 3.95 31.55 6.17
CA PHE A 60 3.43 30.23 5.76
C PHE A 60 2.14 30.38 4.96
N ARG A 61 2.00 29.59 3.89
CA ARG A 61 0.72 29.45 3.18
C ARG A 61 0.18 28.05 3.38
N LEU A 62 -1.04 27.93 3.88
CA LEU A 62 -1.74 26.64 3.93
C LEU A 62 -1.91 26.12 2.51
N ASN A 63 -1.54 24.86 2.30
CA ASN A 63 -1.65 24.19 1.01
C ASN A 63 -2.83 23.22 1.04
N THR A 64 -4.03 23.74 0.79
CA THR A 64 -5.26 22.93 0.76
C THR A 64 -5.23 21.87 -0.35
N GLN A 65 -4.56 22.14 -1.47
CA GLN A 65 -4.41 21.18 -2.55
C GLN A 65 -3.57 19.98 -2.11
N LEU A 66 -2.44 20.24 -1.44
CA LEU A 66 -1.59 19.18 -0.90
C LEU A 66 -2.30 18.42 0.23
N ARG A 67 -3.10 19.11 1.04
CA ARG A 67 -3.96 18.46 2.04
C ARG A 67 -4.91 17.47 1.36
N ASN A 68 -5.62 17.89 0.32
CA ASN A 68 -6.54 17.03 -0.42
C ASN A 68 -5.81 15.85 -1.08
N LEU A 69 -4.59 16.05 -1.58
CA LEU A 69 -3.77 14.98 -2.12
C LEU A 69 -3.37 13.97 -1.04
N VAL A 70 -2.90 14.44 0.11
CA VAL A 70 -2.55 13.57 1.25
C VAL A 70 -3.76 12.76 1.70
N GLU A 71 -4.93 13.38 1.82
CA GLU A 71 -6.17 12.67 2.18
C GLU A 71 -6.53 11.63 1.11
N LYS A 72 -6.39 11.92 -0.18
CA LYS A 72 -6.57 10.91 -1.24
C LYS A 72 -5.56 9.77 -1.15
N ILE A 73 -4.31 10.02 -0.77
CA ILE A 73 -3.29 8.97 -0.57
C ILE A 73 -3.67 8.09 0.64
N LYS A 74 -4.12 8.71 1.73
CA LYS A 74 -4.65 7.99 2.90
C LYS A 74 -5.87 7.17 2.52
N GLU A 75 -6.83 7.75 1.81
CA GLU A 75 -8.01 7.06 1.29
C GLU A 75 -7.64 5.95 0.30
N GLN A 76 -6.59 6.08 -0.52
CA GLN A 76 -6.13 4.97 -1.37
C GLN A 76 -5.46 3.86 -0.56
N SER A 77 -4.88 4.19 0.59
CA SER A 77 -4.35 3.22 1.54
C SER A 77 -5.45 2.60 2.42
N LEU A 78 -6.59 3.29 2.58
CA LEU A 78 -7.74 2.91 3.42
C LEU A 78 -8.95 2.42 2.62
N LYS A 79 -8.98 2.61 1.30
CA LYS A 79 -9.97 2.00 0.41
C LYS A 79 -9.79 0.50 0.60
N PRO A 80 -10.83 -0.24 0.99
CA PRO A 80 -10.82 -1.69 0.96
C PRO A 80 -10.86 -2.15 -0.50
N GLY A 81 -9.80 -1.85 -1.25
CA GLY A 81 -9.45 -2.63 -2.42
C GLY A 81 -8.80 -3.90 -1.90
N LYS A 82 -9.63 -4.86 -1.45
CA LYS A 82 -9.27 -6.22 -1.06
C LYS A 82 -8.10 -6.29 -0.07
N GLU A 83 -8.44 -6.45 1.20
CA GLU A 83 -7.63 -7.12 2.22
C GLU A 83 -6.17 -7.34 1.81
N LYS A 84 -5.28 -6.44 2.26
CA LYS A 84 -3.91 -6.87 2.54
C LYS A 84 -3.97 -7.78 3.79
N MET A 85 -4.65 -8.92 3.67
CA MET A 85 -4.20 -10.11 4.38
C MET A 85 -2.73 -10.22 4.03
N ALA A 86 -1.88 -10.26 5.05
CA ALA A 86 -0.45 -10.40 4.86
C ALA A 86 -0.23 -11.46 3.77
N THR A 87 0.32 -11.08 2.62
CA THR A 87 0.39 -12.01 1.48
C THR A 87 1.43 -13.10 1.73
N GLN A 88 2.10 -13.06 2.89
CA GLN A 88 3.14 -13.95 3.35
C GLN A 88 2.97 -14.24 4.85
N CYS A 89 3.15 -15.50 5.21
CA CYS A 89 3.28 -15.98 6.57
C CYS A 89 4.61 -15.46 7.15
N LEU A 90 4.57 -14.85 8.33
CA LEU A 90 5.77 -14.32 8.98
C LEU A 90 6.71 -15.43 9.49
N GLU A 91 6.17 -16.60 9.82
CA GLU A 91 6.95 -17.72 10.34
C GLU A 91 7.62 -18.54 9.25
N HIS A 92 7.00 -18.62 8.07
CA HIS A 92 7.39 -19.53 7.01
C HIS A 92 7.80 -18.83 5.71
N GLU A 93 7.64 -17.51 5.64
CA GLU A 93 7.88 -16.66 4.46
C GLU A 93 7.08 -17.09 3.21
N GLU A 94 6.07 -17.96 3.41
CA GLU A 94 5.25 -18.56 2.36
C GLU A 94 3.93 -17.82 2.17
N LYS A 95 3.40 -17.85 0.94
CA LYS A 95 2.14 -17.15 0.65
C LYS A 95 0.97 -17.70 1.49
N LEU A 96 0.23 -16.80 2.13
CA LEU A 96 -1.04 -17.16 2.78
C LEU A 96 -2.06 -17.47 1.68
N LYS A 97 -2.49 -18.73 1.61
CA LYS A 97 -3.40 -19.25 0.57
C LYS A 97 -4.64 -19.91 1.17
N LEU A 98 -4.65 -20.12 2.47
CA LEU A 98 -5.67 -20.84 3.20
C LEU A 98 -6.22 -19.96 4.33
N PHE A 99 -7.48 -20.17 4.68
CA PHE A 99 -8.13 -19.57 5.83
C PHE A 99 -8.54 -20.68 6.80
N CYS A 100 -8.16 -20.54 8.06
CA CYS A 100 -8.54 -21.47 9.12
C CYS A 100 -9.85 -20.98 9.76
N GLU A 101 -10.88 -21.82 9.78
CA GLU A 101 -12.19 -21.42 10.34
C GLU A 101 -12.17 -21.33 11.86
N GLU A 102 -11.50 -22.27 12.55
CA GLU A 102 -11.42 -22.26 14.02
C GLU A 102 -10.66 -21.05 14.59
N ASP A 103 -9.52 -20.70 13.99
CA ASP A 103 -8.68 -19.60 14.48
C ASP A 103 -9.08 -18.24 13.85
N GLY A 104 -9.83 -18.26 12.75
CA GLY A 104 -10.28 -17.05 12.05
C GLY A 104 -9.14 -16.30 11.33
N GLU A 105 -8.08 -17.01 10.94
CA GLU A 105 -6.84 -16.43 10.43
C GLU A 105 -6.36 -17.05 9.12
N ALA A 106 -5.61 -16.25 8.37
CA ALA A 106 -5.00 -16.65 7.11
C ALA A 106 -3.70 -17.40 7.35
N ILE A 107 -3.57 -18.59 6.78
CA ILE A 107 -2.42 -19.48 7.00
C ILE A 107 -1.78 -19.89 5.66
N CYS A 108 -0.49 -20.25 5.70
CA CYS A 108 0.18 -20.84 4.54
C CYS A 108 0.02 -22.37 4.53
N LEU A 109 0.46 -23.02 3.45
CA LEU A 109 0.42 -24.48 3.31
C LEU A 109 1.27 -25.22 4.36
N ILE A 110 2.26 -24.54 4.93
CA ILE A 110 3.11 -25.10 5.98
C ILE A 110 2.40 -25.01 7.34
N CYS A 111 1.78 -23.87 7.65
CA CYS A 111 0.95 -23.70 8.85
C CYS A 111 -0.17 -24.74 8.96
N MET A 112 -0.81 -25.11 7.84
CA MET A 112 -1.84 -26.16 7.81
C MET A 112 -1.33 -27.52 8.33
N GLN A 113 -0.05 -27.82 8.11
CA GLN A 113 0.58 -29.07 8.55
C GLN A 113 1.22 -28.96 9.94
N SER A 114 1.29 -27.75 10.50
CA SER A 114 1.83 -27.52 11.83
C SER A 114 0.91 -28.10 12.90
N GLN A 115 1.45 -28.30 14.11
CA GLN A 115 0.63 -28.72 15.25
C GLN A 115 -0.43 -27.68 15.63
N ALA A 116 -0.22 -26.40 15.30
CA ALA A 116 -1.13 -25.32 15.66
C ALA A 116 -2.49 -25.41 14.94
N HIS A 117 -2.51 -25.83 13.66
CA HIS A 117 -3.75 -25.95 12.87
C HIS A 117 -4.05 -27.40 12.46
N ARG A 118 -3.47 -28.37 13.19
CA ARG A 118 -3.59 -29.79 12.85
C ARG A 118 -5.02 -30.25 13.10
N GLY A 119 -5.72 -30.58 12.02
CA GLY A 119 -7.09 -31.07 12.08
C GLY A 119 -8.13 -29.95 12.09
N HIS A 120 -7.71 -28.69 11.92
CA HIS A 120 -8.63 -27.59 11.72
C HIS A 120 -9.23 -27.61 10.32
N THR A 121 -10.43 -27.03 10.20
CA THR A 121 -11.07 -26.85 8.90
C THR A 121 -10.44 -25.66 8.21
N VAL A 122 -9.85 -25.92 7.05
CA VAL A 122 -9.16 -24.91 6.25
C VAL A 122 -9.78 -24.81 4.86
N LEU A 123 -10.01 -23.58 4.41
CA LEU A 123 -10.60 -23.27 3.12
C LEU A 123 -9.59 -22.51 2.26
N PRO A 124 -9.47 -22.78 0.95
CA PRO A 124 -8.64 -21.97 0.08
C PRO A 124 -9.25 -20.58 -0.06
N ILE A 125 -8.42 -19.53 -0.05
CA ILE A 125 -8.86 -18.13 -0.15
C ILE A 125 -9.34 -17.76 -1.60
N GLN A 126 -9.51 -18.73 -2.50
CA GLN A 126 -9.69 -18.59 -3.96
C GLN A 126 -10.05 -17.18 -4.51
N GLU A 127 -9.00 -16.46 -4.95
CA GLU A 127 -8.88 -15.82 -6.28
C GLU A 127 -9.89 -14.70 -6.68
N ALA A 128 -9.83 -13.55 -6.00
CA ALA A 128 -10.36 -12.29 -6.53
C ALA A 128 -9.34 -11.46 -7.34
N ALA A 129 -8.22 -12.05 -7.74
CA ALA A 129 -7.37 -11.53 -8.81
C ALA A 129 -7.29 -12.62 -9.87
N ASN A 130 -8.37 -12.73 -10.65
CA ASN A 130 -8.31 -13.33 -11.97
C ASN A 130 -7.07 -12.76 -12.66
N ASP A 131 -6.18 -13.66 -13.04
CA ASP A 131 -5.03 -13.43 -13.92
C ASP A 131 -5.54 -13.13 -15.34
N TYR A 132 -6.39 -12.11 -15.47
CA TYR A 132 -6.78 -11.53 -16.74
C TYR A 132 -5.87 -10.35 -17.01
N GLN A 133 -4.70 -10.65 -17.57
CA GLN A 133 -4.00 -9.78 -18.52
C GLN A 133 -2.81 -10.52 -19.15
N VAL A 134 -3.09 -11.39 -20.13
CA VAL A 134 -2.33 -11.37 -21.39
C VAL A 134 -3.31 -11.59 -22.54
N GLY A 135 -3.99 -10.51 -22.93
CA GLY A 135 -4.45 -10.37 -24.31
C GLY A 135 -3.44 -9.48 -25.02
N ASP A 136 -2.63 -10.04 -25.92
CA ASP A 136 -2.50 -9.62 -27.33
C ASP A 136 -1.36 -10.44 -27.98
N THR A 137 -1.72 -11.39 -28.85
CA THR A 137 -1.15 -11.45 -30.21
C THR A 137 -2.14 -12.18 -31.09
N THR A 138 -2.73 -11.41 -31.98
CA THR A 138 -3.34 -11.85 -33.24
C THR A 138 -2.45 -12.84 -33.99
N ASP A 139 -3.02 -13.94 -34.50
CA ASP A 139 -3.04 -14.26 -35.94
C ASP A 139 -3.76 -15.59 -36.22
N LEU A 140 -4.49 -15.60 -37.32
CA LEU A 140 -5.37 -16.66 -37.81
C LEU A 140 -4.60 -17.92 -38.25
N ARG A 141 -5.09 -19.10 -37.88
CA ARG A 141 -5.20 -20.24 -38.83
C ARG A 141 -6.17 -21.32 -38.34
N GLU A 142 -7.01 -21.69 -39.29
CA GLU A 142 -8.18 -22.55 -39.26
C GLU A 142 -7.92 -24.04 -38.95
N PRO A 143 -9.00 -24.84 -38.75
CA PRO A 143 -8.98 -26.06 -37.94
C PRO A 143 -8.59 -27.30 -38.76
N ILE A 144 -7.99 -28.29 -38.09
CA ILE A 144 -7.85 -29.64 -38.65
C ILE A 144 -8.80 -30.57 -37.88
N ALA A 145 -9.87 -30.94 -38.57
CA ALA A 145 -10.68 -32.11 -38.22
C ALA A 145 -9.83 -33.38 -38.38
N GLN A 146 -9.87 -34.29 -37.41
CA GLN A 146 -10.33 -35.66 -37.65
C GLN A 146 -10.38 -36.50 -36.37
N THR A 147 -11.58 -37.07 -36.21
CA THR A 147 -11.99 -38.25 -35.47
C THR A 147 -10.98 -39.39 -35.37
N HIS A 148 -10.96 -40.10 -34.24
CA HIS A 148 -11.29 -41.52 -34.28
C HIS A 148 -11.80 -42.02 -32.91
N THR A 149 -12.89 -42.77 -33.02
CA THR A 149 -13.70 -43.48 -32.02
C THR A 149 -12.99 -44.71 -31.41
N TYR A 150 -13.75 -45.44 -30.59
CA TYR A 150 -13.57 -46.82 -30.07
C TYR A 150 -12.93 -46.89 -28.67
N LEU A 151 -13.52 -47.52 -27.64
CA LEU A 151 -14.70 -48.40 -27.54
C LEU A 151 -15.22 -48.41 -26.09
N SER A 152 -16.54 -48.55 -26.02
CA SER A 152 -17.37 -48.90 -24.86
C SER A 152 -16.90 -50.16 -24.12
N GLY A 153 -17.30 -50.25 -22.85
CA GLY A 153 -17.21 -51.49 -22.07
C GLY A 153 -17.90 -51.39 -20.72
N GLU A 154 -19.22 -51.21 -20.73
CA GLU A 154 -20.10 -51.36 -19.58
C GLU A 154 -20.36 -52.85 -19.26
N ILE A 155 -20.02 -53.25 -18.01
CA ILE A 155 -20.70 -54.15 -17.04
C ILE A 155 -20.97 -55.63 -17.46
N PRO A 156 -21.09 -56.60 -16.52
CA PRO A 156 -22.16 -56.69 -15.51
C PRO A 156 -21.68 -56.68 -14.04
#